data_AF-A0A1B7V3D8-F1
#
_entry.id   AF-A0A1B7V3D8-F1
#
_cell.length_a   1.000
_cell.length_b   1.000
_cell.length_c   1.000
_cell.angle_alpha   90.00
_cell.angle_beta   90.00
_cell.angle_gamma   90.00
#
_symmetry.space_group_name_H-M   'P 1'
#
loop_
_entity.id
_entity.type
_entity.pdbx_description
1 polymer ?
#
loop_
_entity_poly.entity_id
_entity_poly.type
_entity_poly.pdbx_seq_one_letter_code
_entity_poly.pdbx_strand_id
1 'polypeptide(L)'
;MAETGRIRVAKDKAELVKSLTSADGGTGPFQTFADVIVFAAALGVKYKKRVPLGEISKREPAPIRLEYFATMGHDTLIKLLGITETQDIIILSPHEEEYEKQRNGIFEEYANGGLEILQNELRGAVDYSERILLFLGYERTNHPNEEEEFDLTKFLS
;
A
#
# COMPACT_ATOMS: atom_id res chain seq x y z
N MET A 1 -23.44 -0.01 8.41
CA MET A 1 -23.30 1.05 7.38
C MET A 1 -21.81 1.31 7.24
N ALA A 2 -21.21 1.08 6.07
CA ALA A 2 -19.82 1.47 5.86
C ALA A 2 -19.75 3.00 5.93
N GLU A 3 -18.88 3.55 6.79
CA GLU A 3 -18.66 4.99 6.84
C GLU A 3 -18.04 5.41 5.50
N THR A 4 -18.82 6.08 4.65
CA THR A 4 -18.30 6.72 3.45
C THR A 4 -17.33 7.84 3.85
N GLY A 5 -16.28 8.07 3.06
CA GLY A 5 -15.25 9.06 3.37
C GLY A 5 -14.14 8.60 4.33
N ARG A 6 -13.99 7.29 4.59
CA ARG A 6 -12.85 6.75 5.35
C ARG A 6 -12.24 5.52 4.70
N ILE A 7 -10.93 5.41 4.78
CA ILE A 7 -10.15 4.21 4.44
C ILE A 7 -10.00 3.38 5.70
N ARG A 8 -10.39 2.12 5.60
CA ARG A 8 -10.40 1.15 6.69
C ARG A 8 -9.09 0.37 6.73
N VAL A 9 -8.74 -0.08 7.94
CA VAL A 9 -7.58 -0.95 8.18
C VAL A 9 -8.06 -2.22 8.85
N ALA A 10 -7.57 -3.38 8.39
CA ALA A 10 -7.88 -4.66 8.98
C ALA A 10 -7.30 -4.75 10.41
N LYS A 11 -8.09 -5.25 11.35
CA LYS A 11 -7.77 -5.33 12.78
C LYS A 11 -6.57 -6.22 13.06
N ASP A 12 -6.40 -7.29 12.29
CA ASP A 12 -5.26 -8.20 12.41
C ASP A 12 -3.94 -7.59 11.89
N LYS A 13 -4.00 -6.48 11.16
CA LYS A 13 -2.82 -5.72 10.69
C LYS A 13 -2.58 -4.42 11.46
N ALA A 14 -3.46 -4.08 12.40
CA ALA A 14 -3.41 -2.82 13.14
C ALA A 14 -2.08 -2.60 13.87
N GLU A 15 -1.60 -3.62 14.57
CA GLU A 15 -0.34 -3.54 15.32
C GLU A 15 0.87 -3.35 14.40
N LEU A 16 0.88 -4.02 13.24
CA LEU A 16 1.93 -3.82 12.24
C LEU A 16 1.95 -2.38 11.75
N VAL A 17 0.78 -1.84 11.38
CA VAL A 17 0.67 -0.44 10.92
C VAL A 17 1.17 0.53 11.98
N LYS A 18 0.82 0.31 13.26
CA LYS A 18 1.31 1.11 14.37
C LYS A 18 2.83 1.05 14.50
N SER A 19 3.40 -0.15 14.46
CA SER A 19 4.84 -0.37 14.59
C SER A 19 5.67 0.21 13.42
N LEU A 20 5.03 0.41 12.26
CA LEU A 20 5.64 1.02 11.08
C LEU A 20 5.61 2.55 11.10
N THR A 21 4.92 3.17 12.06
CA THR A 21 4.90 4.62 12.22
C THR A 21 5.93 5.14 13.23
N SER A 22 6.48 6.32 12.96
CA SER A 22 7.31 7.09 13.90
C SER A 22 6.50 7.98 14.86
N ALA A 23 5.18 8.00 14.71
CA ALA A 23 4.28 8.68 15.63
C ALA A 23 4.45 8.15 17.07
N ASP A 24 4.19 9.02 18.06
CA ASP A 24 4.22 8.69 19.49
C ASP A 24 5.54 8.09 20.01
N GLY A 25 6.67 8.44 19.37
CA GLY A 25 8.00 7.97 19.74
C GLY A 25 8.38 6.61 19.16
N GLY A 26 7.64 6.13 18.15
CA GLY A 26 7.99 4.93 17.39
C GLY A 26 9.25 5.11 16.53
N THR A 27 9.87 3.99 16.16
CA THR A 27 11.06 3.94 15.28
C THR A 27 10.71 3.53 13.85
N GLY A 28 9.41 3.50 13.52
CA GLY A 28 8.94 3.09 12.19
C GLY A 28 9.34 4.09 11.09
N PRO A 29 9.52 3.64 9.84
CA PRO A 29 10.00 4.50 8.76
C PRO A 29 8.99 5.52 8.25
N PHE A 30 7.71 5.38 8.59
CA PHE A 30 6.63 6.22 8.07
C PHE A 30 6.16 7.25 9.09
N GLN A 31 5.85 8.46 8.65
CA GLN A 31 5.40 9.52 9.57
C GLN A 31 3.96 9.29 10.05
N THR A 32 3.09 8.78 9.18
CA THR A 32 1.66 8.67 9.47
C THR A 32 1.12 7.29 9.09
N PHE A 33 -0.03 6.91 9.67
CA PHE A 33 -0.72 5.68 9.26
C PHE A 33 -1.10 5.71 7.78
N ALA A 34 -1.45 6.88 7.24
CA ALA A 34 -1.79 6.99 5.82
C ALA A 34 -0.60 6.64 4.93
N ASP A 35 0.61 7.08 5.29
CA ASP A 35 1.82 6.76 4.52
C ASP A 35 2.11 5.26 4.51
N VAL A 36 1.91 4.57 5.64
CA VAL A 36 2.02 3.10 5.72
C VAL A 36 1.01 2.43 4.78
N ILE A 37 -0.25 2.86 4.82
CA ILE A 37 -1.32 2.27 4.01
C ILE A 37 -1.10 2.53 2.51
N VAL A 38 -0.66 3.72 2.14
CA VAL A 38 -0.33 4.08 0.74
C VAL A 38 0.84 3.25 0.23
N PHE A 39 1.91 3.14 1.02
CA PHE A 39 3.05 2.31 0.66
C PHE A 39 2.64 0.83 0.52
N ALA A 40 1.85 0.32 1.45
CA ALA A 40 1.32 -1.04 1.38
C ALA A 40 0.43 -1.24 0.15
N ALA A 41 -0.42 -0.28 -0.22
CA ALA A 41 -1.23 -0.38 -1.43
C ALA A 41 -0.37 -0.47 -2.69
N ALA A 42 0.64 0.40 -2.82
CA ALA A 42 1.59 0.35 -3.93
C ALA A 42 2.34 -0.98 -3.99
N LEU A 43 2.73 -1.52 -2.83
CA LEU A 43 3.37 -2.83 -2.72
C LEU A 43 2.41 -3.96 -3.12
N GLY A 44 1.17 -3.95 -2.64
CA GLY A 44 0.14 -4.92 -3.02
C GLY A 44 -0.09 -4.94 -4.53
N VAL A 45 -0.10 -3.78 -5.17
CA VAL A 45 -0.25 -3.65 -6.64
C VAL A 45 0.96 -4.23 -7.36
N LYS A 46 2.18 -3.90 -6.92
CA LYS A 46 3.42 -4.44 -7.50
C LYS A 46 3.42 -5.97 -7.53
N TYR A 47 3.00 -6.61 -6.44
CA TYR A 47 2.91 -8.07 -6.33
C TYR A 47 1.55 -8.63 -6.77
N LYS A 48 0.66 -7.81 -7.34
CA LYS A 48 -0.69 -8.18 -7.79
C LYS A 48 -1.50 -8.92 -6.72
N LYS A 49 -1.35 -8.51 -5.46
CA LYS A 49 -1.97 -9.14 -4.30
C LYS A 49 -3.09 -8.27 -3.73
N ARG A 50 -4.32 -8.73 -3.92
CA ARG A 50 -5.53 -8.18 -3.28
C ARG A 50 -6.03 -9.14 -2.21
N VAL A 51 -6.29 -8.61 -1.01
CA VAL A 51 -6.83 -9.42 0.10
C VAL A 51 -8.01 -8.68 0.72
N PRO A 52 -9.22 -9.27 0.72
CA PRO A 52 -10.39 -8.71 1.39
C PRO A 52 -10.12 -8.37 2.85
N LEU A 53 -10.71 -7.29 3.34
CA LEU A 53 -10.59 -6.91 4.74
C LEU A 53 -11.45 -7.83 5.61
N GLY A 54 -10.88 -8.30 6.71
CA GLY A 54 -11.62 -9.00 7.77
C GLY A 54 -12.31 -8.02 8.72
N GLU A 55 -12.14 -8.25 10.03
CA GLU A 55 -12.61 -7.30 11.03
C GLU A 55 -11.89 -5.95 10.87
N ILE A 56 -12.63 -4.84 11.00
CA ILE A 56 -12.05 -3.49 10.89
C ILE A 56 -11.53 -3.03 12.25
N SER A 57 -10.32 -2.46 12.27
CA SER A 57 -9.76 -1.81 13.45
C SER A 57 -10.61 -0.61 13.86
N LYS A 58 -10.92 -0.49 15.15
CA LYS A 58 -11.71 0.62 15.72
C LYS A 58 -10.89 1.56 16.61
N ARG A 59 -9.61 1.25 16.86
CA ARG A 59 -8.77 1.96 17.83
C ARG A 59 -7.58 2.62 17.14
N GLU A 60 -6.46 1.92 17.04
CA GLU A 60 -5.24 2.44 16.45
C GLU A 60 -4.64 1.38 15.51
N PRO A 61 -4.53 1.65 14.20
CA PRO A 61 -5.12 2.81 13.52
C PRO A 61 -6.65 2.68 13.44
N ALA A 62 -7.38 3.75 13.75
CA ALA A 62 -8.79 3.88 13.39
C ALA A 62 -8.93 4.12 11.88
N PRO A 63 -10.12 3.94 11.29
CA PRO A 63 -10.33 4.29 9.88
C PRO A 63 -9.95 5.75 9.60
N ILE A 64 -9.12 5.94 8.58
CA ILE A 64 -8.46 7.21 8.26
C ILE A 64 -9.36 8.00 7.32
N ARG A 65 -9.57 9.29 7.60
CA ARG A 65 -10.40 10.17 6.76
C ARG A 65 -9.83 10.31 5.34
N LEU A 66 -10.69 10.22 4.34
CA LEU A 66 -10.30 10.31 2.93
C LEU A 66 -9.67 11.68 2.61
N GLU A 67 -10.14 12.76 3.26
CA GLU A 67 -9.59 14.11 3.08
C GLU A 67 -8.08 14.18 3.42
N TYR A 68 -7.60 13.33 4.31
CA TYR A 68 -6.19 13.27 4.67
C TYR A 68 -5.34 12.80 3.48
N PHE A 69 -5.81 11.79 2.75
CA PHE A 69 -5.13 11.30 1.55
C PHE A 69 -5.09 12.37 0.46
N ALA A 70 -6.18 13.14 0.28
CA ALA A 70 -6.19 14.26 -0.66
C ALA A 70 -5.21 15.38 -0.26
N THR A 71 -5.18 15.74 1.03
CA THR A 71 -4.28 16.79 1.53
C THR A 71 -2.81 16.42 1.38
N MET A 72 -2.47 15.14 1.52
CA MET A 72 -1.11 14.62 1.38
C MET A 72 -0.76 14.23 -0.08
N GLY A 73 -1.67 14.42 -1.03
CA GLY A 73 -1.46 14.08 -2.46
C GLY A 73 -1.54 12.59 -2.80
N HIS A 74 -2.00 11.76 -1.86
CA HIS A 74 -2.14 10.30 -2.00
C HIS A 74 -3.43 9.89 -2.73
N ASP A 75 -4.39 10.80 -2.89
CA ASP A 75 -5.66 10.55 -3.60
C ASP A 75 -5.46 10.14 -5.07
N THR A 76 -4.38 10.62 -5.69
CA THR A 76 -4.01 10.27 -7.06
C THR A 76 -3.75 8.78 -7.18
N LEU A 77 -3.06 8.16 -6.21
CA LEU A 77 -2.85 6.70 -6.22
C LEU A 77 -4.18 5.96 -6.12
N ILE A 78 -5.06 6.37 -5.20
CA ILE A 78 -6.39 5.73 -5.02
C ILE A 78 -7.18 5.75 -6.34
N LYS A 79 -7.19 6.91 -7.03
CA LYS A 79 -7.86 7.08 -8.33
C LYS A 79 -7.22 6.22 -9.42
N LEU A 80 -5.89 6.24 -9.54
CA LEU A 80 -5.16 5.44 -10.52
C LEU A 80 -5.43 3.95 -10.33
N LEU A 81 -5.38 3.44 -9.10
CA LEU A 81 -5.67 2.04 -8.81
C LEU A 81 -7.11 1.67 -9.17
N GLY A 82 -8.06 2.56 -8.89
CA GLY A 82 -9.44 2.40 -9.35
C GLY A 82 -9.51 2.18 -10.87
N ILE A 83 -8.92 3.09 -11.66
CA ILE A 83 -8.92 3.02 -13.14
C ILE A 83 -8.22 1.74 -13.62
N THR A 84 -7.03 1.44 -13.10
CA THR A 84 -6.25 0.30 -13.58
C THR A 84 -6.91 -1.03 -13.25
N GLU A 85 -7.65 -1.10 -12.14
CA GLU A 85 -8.31 -2.34 -11.75
C GLU A 85 -9.66 -2.53 -12.45
N THR A 86 -10.45 -1.47 -12.61
CA THR A 86 -11.76 -1.57 -13.28
C THR A 86 -11.67 -1.50 -14.79
N GLN A 87 -10.59 -0.92 -15.33
CA GLN A 87 -10.46 -0.54 -16.75
C GLN A 87 -11.61 0.35 -17.23
N ASP A 88 -12.23 1.10 -16.32
CA ASP A 88 -13.37 1.96 -16.60
C ASP A 88 -13.21 3.32 -15.93
N ILE A 89 -13.20 4.39 -16.72
CA ILE A 89 -13.04 5.76 -16.26
C ILE A 89 -14.22 6.25 -15.41
N ILE A 90 -15.40 5.63 -15.53
CA ILE A 90 -16.58 5.99 -14.73
C ILE A 90 -16.31 5.85 -13.23
N ILE A 91 -15.35 5.01 -12.86
CA ILE A 91 -14.89 4.81 -11.49
C ILE A 91 -14.42 6.11 -10.83
N LEU A 92 -14.05 7.13 -11.61
CA LEU A 92 -13.63 8.45 -11.12
C LEU A 92 -14.78 9.42 -10.89
N SER A 93 -16.02 9.04 -11.22
CA SER A 93 -17.18 9.91 -11.07
C SER A 93 -17.27 10.46 -9.64
N PRO A 94 -17.38 11.79 -9.47
CA PRO A 94 -17.53 12.42 -8.16
C PRO A 94 -18.98 12.46 -7.68
N HIS A 95 -19.94 12.05 -8.52
CA HIS A 95 -21.37 12.23 -8.28
C HIS A 95 -22.04 10.97 -7.72
N GLU A 96 -21.41 9.81 -7.90
CA GLU A 96 -21.97 8.52 -7.55
C GLU A 96 -21.17 7.89 -6.40
N GLU A 97 -21.80 7.82 -5.23
CA GLU A 97 -21.19 7.30 -4.00
C GLU A 97 -20.72 5.84 -4.14
N GLU A 98 -21.35 5.07 -5.02
CA GLU A 98 -20.98 3.68 -5.30
C GLU A 98 -19.56 3.56 -5.87
N TYR A 99 -19.18 4.41 -6.82
CA TYR A 99 -17.84 4.39 -7.39
C TYR A 99 -16.78 4.84 -6.38
N GLU A 100 -17.10 5.77 -5.48
CA GLU A 100 -16.20 6.09 -4.38
C GLU A 100 -15.98 4.88 -3.46
N LYS A 101 -17.06 4.20 -3.07
CA LYS A 101 -16.96 2.97 -2.26
C LYS A 101 -16.14 1.89 -2.97
N GLN A 102 -16.34 1.72 -4.27
CA GLN A 102 -15.60 0.75 -5.06
C GLN A 102 -14.11 1.09 -5.15
N ARG A 103 -13.73 2.35 -5.45
CA ARG A 103 -12.32 2.79 -5.44
C ARG A 103 -11.66 2.56 -4.09
N ASN A 104 -12.33 2.98 -3.02
CA ASN A 104 -11.81 2.85 -1.67
C ASN A 104 -11.64 1.38 -1.30
N GLY A 105 -12.59 0.52 -1.66
CA GLY A 105 -12.48 -0.93 -1.47
C GLY A 105 -11.30 -1.55 -2.21
N ILE A 106 -11.11 -1.21 -3.49
CA ILE A 106 -9.96 -1.68 -4.28
C ILE A 106 -8.65 -1.27 -3.59
N PHE A 107 -8.54 0.00 -3.21
CA PHE A 107 -7.37 0.52 -2.51
C PHE A 107 -7.12 -0.20 -1.18
N GLU A 108 -8.15 -0.38 -0.36
CA GLU A 108 -8.08 -1.08 0.93
C GLU A 108 -7.60 -2.53 0.76
N GLU A 109 -8.10 -3.25 -0.25
CA GLU A 109 -7.72 -4.65 -0.48
C GLU A 109 -6.28 -4.80 -0.95
N TYR A 110 -5.80 -3.87 -1.79
CA TYR A 110 -4.39 -3.81 -2.16
C TYR A 110 -3.51 -3.45 -0.97
N ALA A 111 -3.92 -2.48 -0.16
CA ALA A 111 -3.20 -2.12 1.06
C ALA A 111 -3.10 -3.32 2.00
N ASN A 112 -4.21 -4.05 2.20
CA ASN A 112 -4.23 -5.24 3.04
C ASN A 112 -3.32 -6.35 2.49
N GLY A 113 -3.33 -6.57 1.17
CA GLY A 113 -2.41 -7.49 0.50
C GLY A 113 -0.94 -7.11 0.69
N GLY A 114 -0.62 -5.82 0.57
CA GLY A 114 0.73 -5.30 0.83
C GLY A 114 1.16 -5.41 2.29
N LEU A 115 0.24 -5.19 3.24
CA LEU A 115 0.51 -5.38 4.67
C LEU A 115 0.82 -6.84 5.00
N GLU A 116 0.19 -7.81 4.32
CA GLU A 116 0.57 -9.22 4.47
C GLU A 116 1.98 -9.50 3.93
N ILE A 117 2.37 -8.87 2.83
CA ILE A 117 3.74 -9.01 2.28
C ILE A 117 4.73 -8.44 3.30
N LEU A 118 4.49 -7.22 3.77
CA LEU A 118 5.32 -6.58 4.81
C LEU A 118 5.40 -7.42 6.08
N GLN A 119 4.28 -7.97 6.54
CA GLN A 119 4.26 -8.81 7.75
C GLN A 119 5.18 -10.03 7.62
N ASN A 120 5.29 -10.61 6.43
CA ASN A 120 6.18 -11.72 6.17
C ASN A 120 7.64 -11.25 6.02
N GLU A 121 7.89 -10.18 5.29
CA GLU A 121 9.24 -9.64 5.06
C GLU A 121 9.91 -9.09 6.32
N LEU A 122 9.10 -8.53 7.24
CA LEU A 122 9.56 -7.93 8.49
C LEU A 122 9.58 -8.92 9.66
N ARG A 123 9.22 -10.20 9.42
CA ARG A 123 9.16 -11.19 10.48
C ARG A 123 10.54 -11.36 11.13
N GLY A 124 10.61 -11.11 12.44
CA GLY A 124 11.85 -11.22 13.22
C GLY A 124 12.81 -10.04 13.05
N ALA A 125 12.44 -9.00 12.29
CA ALA A 125 13.21 -7.78 12.21
C ALA A 125 13.02 -6.92 13.48
N VAL A 126 14.10 -6.32 13.95
CA VAL A 126 14.10 -5.38 15.08
C VAL A 126 14.04 -3.93 14.58
N ASP A 127 14.71 -3.64 13.46
CA ASP A 127 14.66 -2.36 12.76
C ASP A 127 13.91 -2.53 11.43
N TYR A 128 12.69 -2.01 11.36
CA TYR A 128 11.88 -2.07 10.15
C TYR A 128 12.34 -1.11 9.07
N SER A 129 13.01 0.00 9.43
CA SER A 129 13.55 0.93 8.44
C SER A 129 14.69 0.27 7.67
N GLU A 130 15.64 -0.35 8.38
CA GLU A 130 16.72 -1.11 7.75
C GLU A 130 16.18 -2.26 6.91
N ARG A 131 15.23 -3.04 7.44
CA ARG A 131 14.67 -4.19 6.72
C ARG A 131 13.92 -3.77 5.45
N ILE A 132 13.14 -2.69 5.48
CA ILE A 132 12.47 -2.15 4.29
C ILE A 132 13.50 -1.63 3.28
N LEU A 133 14.55 -0.95 3.73
CA LEU A 133 15.63 -0.50 2.83
C LEU A 133 16.33 -1.67 2.12
N LEU A 134 16.63 -2.75 2.86
CA LEU A 134 17.21 -3.97 2.28
C LEU A 134 16.26 -4.63 1.27
N PHE A 135 14.97 -4.72 1.61
CA PHE A 135 13.94 -5.25 0.72
C PHE A 135 13.84 -4.44 -0.58
N LEU A 136 13.77 -3.10 -0.50
CA LEU A 136 13.77 -2.23 -1.67
C LEU A 136 15.07 -2.31 -2.47
N GLY A 137 16.20 -2.44 -1.78
CA GLY A 137 17.52 -2.61 -2.39
C GLY A 137 17.61 -3.90 -3.22
N TYR A 138 17.11 -5.00 -2.65
CA TYR A 138 17.01 -6.29 -3.34
C TYR A 138 16.12 -6.20 -4.58
N GLU A 139 14.95 -5.59 -4.45
CA GLU A 139 14.03 -5.39 -5.57
C GLU A 139 14.64 -4.54 -6.69
N ARG A 140 15.47 -3.56 -6.36
CA ARG A 140 16.18 -2.75 -7.37
C ARG A 140 17.24 -3.56 -8.13
N THR A 141 17.94 -4.49 -7.46
CA THR A 141 19.04 -5.26 -8.06
C THR A 141 18.57 -6.54 -8.75
N ASN A 142 17.45 -7.12 -8.30
CA ASN A 142 16.90 -8.38 -8.81
C ASN A 142 15.79 -8.17 -9.84
N HIS A 143 15.88 -7.12 -10.64
CA HIS A 143 15.34 -7.17 -11.98
C HIS A 143 16.34 -7.99 -12.83
N PRO A 144 16.14 -9.31 -13.07
CA PRO A 144 16.68 -9.86 -14.30
C PRO A 144 16.06 -8.97 -15.38
N ASN A 145 16.90 -8.35 -16.20
CA ASN A 145 16.44 -7.79 -17.45
C ASN A 145 15.76 -8.94 -18.21
N GLU A 146 14.44 -9.07 -18.11
CA GLU A 146 13.67 -10.01 -18.94
C GLU A 146 13.73 -9.59 -20.43
N GLU A 147 14.41 -8.47 -20.73
CA GLU A 147 14.76 -7.98 -22.06
C GLU A 147 16.26 -7.67 -22.25
N GLU A 148 17.20 -8.21 -21.46
CA GLU A 148 18.60 -8.26 -21.94
C GLU A 148 18.72 -9.43 -22.92
N GLU A 149 18.34 -9.17 -24.16
CA GLU A 149 18.91 -9.87 -25.30
C GLU A 149 20.44 -9.86 -25.09
N PHE A 150 21.03 -11.06 -25.00
CA PHE A 150 22.41 -11.28 -24.56
C PHE A 150 23.39 -10.33 -25.27
N ASP A 151 23.86 -9.29 -24.57
CA ASP A 151 24.70 -8.24 -25.16
C ASP A 151 26.14 -8.74 -25.38
N LEU A 152 26.40 -9.21 -26.59
CA LEU A 152 27.70 -9.72 -27.03
C LEU A 152 28.78 -8.63 -27.13
N THR A 153 28.41 -7.34 -27.11
CA THR A 153 29.42 -6.26 -27.13
C THR A 153 30.24 -6.21 -25.85
N LYS A 154 29.71 -6.75 -24.73
CA LYS A 154 30.41 -6.89 -23.45
C LYS A 154 31.57 -7.90 -23.48
N PHE A 155 31.73 -8.69 -24.55
CA PHE A 155 32.76 -9.71 -24.70
C PHE A 155 33.80 -9.40 -25.80
N LEU A 156 33.76 -8.21 -26.43
CA LEU A 156 34.63 -7.84 -27.54
C LEU A 156 35.79 -6.89 -27.17
N SER A 157 36.10 -6.74 -25.88
CA SER A 157 37.25 -5.94 -25.40
C SER A 157 38.36 -6.81 -24.83
#